data_AF-A0A235HZ17-F1
#
_entry.id   AF-A0A235HZ17-F1
#
_cell.length_a   1.000
_cell.length_b   1.000
_cell.length_c   1.000
_cell.angle_alpha   90.00
_cell.angle_beta   90.00
_cell.angle_gamma   90.00
#
_symmetry.space_group_name_H-M   'P 1'
#
loop_
_entity.id
_entity.type
_entity.pdbx_description
1 polymer ?
#
loop_
_entity_poly.entity_id
_entity_poly.type
_entity_poly.pdbx_seq_one_letter_code
_entity_poly.pdbx_strand_id
1 'polypeptide(L)'
;MKIPAFGGSRQKKPKSSERTSKFRIQPLARWHPGIRQLLGWIVTASSVLLCLLLLPTRFPGMELLGIGPNWLLIWVVAWSVKRTVFAGALAGIVLGLLQDSMTSPSPTHAISLGIVGALTGLLQKQRFIEEDFISIAVIVFVLAVLAETIFGLQLTLLGNERKVTDIWTYYQRVALASAILSSLWAPVVYYPLNLWWQRMKLLEQ
;
A
#
# COMPACT_ATOMS: atom_id res chain seq x y z
N MET A 1 -34.42 16.15 -71.99
CA MET A 1 -35.81 15.98 -71.50
C MET A 1 -35.75 15.74 -69.98
N LYS A 2 -36.73 16.27 -69.23
CA LYS A 2 -36.80 16.41 -67.76
C LYS A 2 -36.68 15.09 -66.97
N ILE A 3 -36.15 15.20 -65.74
CA ILE A 3 -36.10 14.22 -64.63
C ILE A 3 -37.53 13.90 -64.12
N PRO A 4 -37.76 12.80 -63.35
CA PRO A 4 -37.75 12.98 -61.87
C PRO A 4 -37.26 11.77 -61.03
N ALA A 5 -37.16 12.06 -59.74
CA ALA A 5 -36.56 11.36 -58.60
C ALA A 5 -37.21 10.03 -58.15
N PHE A 6 -36.42 9.23 -57.43
CA PHE A 6 -36.83 8.32 -56.33
C PHE A 6 -35.61 8.25 -55.37
N GLY A 7 -35.64 8.78 -54.13
CA GLY A 7 -36.20 8.14 -52.93
C GLY A 7 -35.50 6.81 -52.67
N GLY A 8 -34.63 6.56 -51.69
CA GLY A 8 -34.39 7.17 -50.40
C GLY A 8 -34.23 6.03 -49.38
N SER A 9 -33.02 5.72 -48.91
CA SER A 9 -32.81 4.96 -47.67
C SER A 9 -31.43 5.25 -47.07
N ARG A 10 -31.44 6.12 -46.05
CA ARG A 10 -30.29 6.39 -45.18
C ARG A 10 -30.03 5.15 -44.31
N GLN A 11 -28.99 4.38 -44.61
CA GLN A 11 -28.42 3.45 -43.63
C GLN A 11 -27.68 4.26 -42.55
N LYS A 12 -28.35 4.49 -41.41
CA LYS A 12 -27.71 5.03 -40.20
C LYS A 12 -26.81 3.93 -39.60
N LYS A 13 -25.49 4.12 -39.68
CA LYS A 13 -24.52 3.39 -38.85
C LYS A 13 -24.87 3.59 -37.37
N PRO A 14 -24.92 2.54 -36.53
CA PRO A 14 -24.98 2.74 -35.09
C PRO A 14 -23.62 3.29 -34.61
N LYS A 15 -23.59 4.55 -34.20
CA LYS A 15 -22.50 5.12 -33.40
C LYS A 15 -22.47 4.35 -32.08
N SER A 16 -21.47 3.51 -31.89
CA SER A 16 -21.16 2.95 -30.58
C SER A 16 -20.92 4.12 -29.63
N SER A 17 -21.74 4.18 -28.59
CA SER A 17 -21.63 5.16 -27.52
C SER A 17 -20.33 4.92 -26.77
N GLU A 18 -19.27 5.64 -27.14
CA GLU A 18 -18.15 5.95 -26.25
C GLU A 18 -18.71 6.69 -25.02
N ARG A 19 -19.20 5.93 -24.05
CA ARG A 19 -19.58 6.44 -22.74
C ARG A 19 -18.29 6.57 -21.93
N THR A 20 -17.44 7.50 -22.36
CA THR A 20 -16.33 7.98 -21.54
C THR A 20 -16.94 8.69 -20.35
N SER A 21 -17.01 7.99 -19.22
CA SER A 21 -17.32 8.57 -17.93
C SER A 21 -16.17 9.50 -17.53
N LYS A 22 -16.17 10.70 -18.10
CA LYS A 22 -15.42 11.84 -17.56
C LYS A 22 -16.03 12.16 -16.20
N PHE A 23 -15.51 11.50 -15.16
CA PHE A 23 -15.67 11.97 -13.79
C PHE A 23 -15.04 13.35 -13.71
N ARG A 24 -15.89 14.37 -13.90
CA ARG A 24 -15.56 15.78 -13.91
C ARG A 24 -15.29 16.24 -12.48
N ILE A 25 -14.10 15.97 -11.97
CA ILE A 25 -13.63 16.53 -10.70
C ILE A 25 -12.83 17.80 -11.01
N GLN A 26 -13.56 18.85 -11.40
CA GLN A 26 -12.99 20.20 -11.61
C GLN A 26 -12.95 21.12 -10.36
N PRO A 27 -13.52 20.83 -9.16
CA PRO A 27 -13.52 21.82 -8.08
C PRO A 27 -12.21 21.93 -7.28
N LEU A 28 -11.36 20.90 -7.25
CA LEU A 28 -10.15 20.87 -6.39
C LEU A 28 -8.94 21.61 -6.97
N ALA A 29 -8.87 21.78 -8.30
CA ALA A 29 -7.76 22.46 -8.99
C ALA A 29 -7.69 23.98 -8.73
N ARG A 30 -8.71 24.58 -8.10
CA ARG A 30 -8.75 26.02 -7.79
C ARG A 30 -8.35 26.33 -6.34
N TRP A 31 -8.08 25.31 -5.53
CA TRP A 31 -7.85 25.49 -4.10
C TRP A 31 -6.43 25.97 -3.83
N HIS A 32 -6.29 26.84 -2.82
CA HIS A 32 -5.03 27.41 -2.37
C HIS A 32 -4.03 26.30 -2.00
N PRO A 33 -2.72 26.42 -2.30
CA PRO A 33 -1.71 25.38 -2.05
C PRO A 33 -1.70 24.85 -0.60
N GLY A 34 -1.95 25.71 0.39
CA GLY A 34 -2.02 25.30 1.79
C GLY A 34 -3.15 24.31 2.11
N ILE A 35 -4.32 24.45 1.47
CA ILE A 35 -5.46 23.53 1.70
C ILE A 35 -5.16 22.17 1.06
N ARG A 36 -4.47 22.14 -0.07
CA ARG A 36 -4.04 20.89 -0.73
C ARG A 36 -3.04 20.12 0.12
N GLN A 37 -2.07 20.83 0.70
CA GLN A 37 -1.10 20.24 1.60
C GLN A 37 -1.81 19.68 2.83
N LEU A 38 -2.69 20.45 3.47
CA LEU A 38 -3.50 19.99 4.61
C LEU A 38 -4.31 18.74 4.28
N LEU A 39 -4.95 18.70 3.12
CA LEU A 39 -5.70 17.54 2.66
C LEU A 39 -4.81 16.31 2.50
N GLY A 40 -3.60 16.47 1.97
CA GLY A 40 -2.59 15.41 1.87
C GLY A 40 -2.17 14.87 3.24
N TRP A 41 -1.96 15.75 4.22
CA TRP A 41 -1.67 15.36 5.60
C TRP A 41 -2.85 14.61 6.24
N ILE A 42 -4.08 15.10 6.04
CA ILE A 42 -5.30 14.45 6.56
C ILE A 42 -5.46 13.05 5.95
N VAL A 43 -5.26 12.88 4.64
CA VAL A 43 -5.36 11.56 3.99
C VAL A 43 -4.26 10.61 4.49
N THR A 44 -3.05 11.12 4.70
CA THR A 44 -1.95 10.33 5.24
C THR A 44 -2.26 9.90 6.68
N ALA A 45 -2.66 10.82 7.55
CA ALA A 45 -2.99 10.53 8.94
C ALA A 45 -4.21 9.60 9.08
N SER A 46 -5.28 9.83 8.30
CA SER A 46 -6.47 8.99 8.32
C SER A 46 -6.21 7.58 7.78
N SER A 47 -5.39 7.43 6.73
CA SER A 47 -5.02 6.11 6.23
C SER A 47 -4.14 5.33 7.22
N VAL A 48 -3.20 5.99 7.90
CA VAL A 48 -2.44 5.39 9.00
C VAL A 48 -3.36 4.99 10.15
N LEU A 49 -4.26 5.88 10.57
CA LEU A 49 -5.21 5.60 11.64
C LEU A 49 -6.11 4.41 11.30
N LEU A 50 -6.59 4.34 10.05
CA LEU A 50 -7.37 3.20 9.57
C LEU A 50 -6.54 1.90 9.62
N CYS A 51 -5.28 1.92 9.19
CA CYS A 51 -4.40 0.75 9.30
C CYS A 51 -4.18 0.32 10.76
N LEU A 52 -4.03 1.27 11.69
CA LEU A 52 -3.92 0.98 13.13
C LEU A 52 -5.19 0.38 13.70
N LEU A 53 -6.37 0.88 13.30
CA LEU A 53 -7.66 0.34 13.71
C LEU A 53 -7.93 -1.04 13.10
N LEU A 54 -7.43 -1.31 11.89
CA LEU A 54 -7.58 -2.61 11.23
C LEU A 54 -6.68 -3.70 11.82
N LEU A 55 -5.57 -3.32 12.46
CA LEU A 55 -4.59 -4.23 13.05
C LEU A 55 -5.16 -5.18 14.12
N PRO A 56 -5.97 -4.71 15.10
CA PRO A 56 -6.67 -5.59 16.04
C PRO A 56 -7.94 -6.23 15.47
N THR A 57 -8.51 -5.72 14.36
CA THR A 57 -9.77 -6.27 13.82
C THR A 57 -9.51 -7.54 13.03
N ARG A 58 -10.09 -8.65 13.48
CA ARG A 58 -9.93 -9.97 12.87
C ARG A 58 -11.25 -10.42 12.23
N PHE A 59 -11.58 -9.79 11.10
CA PHE A 59 -12.75 -10.19 10.31
C PHE A 59 -12.53 -11.57 9.66
N PRO A 60 -13.60 -12.38 9.50
CA PRO A 60 -13.52 -13.65 8.82
C PRO A 60 -12.98 -13.46 7.39
N GLY A 61 -11.95 -14.23 7.03
CA GLY A 61 -11.26 -14.12 5.74
C GLY A 61 -10.05 -13.18 5.72
N MET A 62 -9.78 -12.44 6.80
CA MET A 62 -8.54 -11.65 6.94
C MET A 62 -7.46 -12.36 7.77
N GLU A 63 -7.69 -13.61 8.16
CA GLU A 63 -6.73 -14.39 8.92
C GLU A 63 -6.40 -15.70 8.23
N LEU A 64 -5.15 -16.12 8.38
CA LEU A 64 -4.64 -17.40 7.98
C LEU A 64 -3.92 -17.97 9.20
N LEU A 65 -4.41 -19.09 9.72
CA LEU A 65 -3.82 -19.76 10.90
C LEU A 65 -3.81 -18.87 12.17
N GLY A 66 -4.76 -17.95 12.32
CA GLY A 66 -4.83 -16.98 13.43
C GLY A 66 -3.93 -15.74 13.25
N ILE A 67 -3.29 -15.62 12.09
CA ILE A 67 -2.33 -14.56 11.76
C ILE A 67 -2.98 -13.65 10.73
N GLY A 68 -2.99 -12.35 11.02
CA GLY A 68 -3.58 -11.34 10.16
C GLY A 68 -2.54 -10.64 9.28
N PRO A 69 -2.97 -9.88 8.26
CA PRO A 69 -2.08 -9.06 7.46
C PRO A 69 -1.44 -7.94 8.30
N ASN A 70 -0.20 -7.60 7.96
CA ASN A 70 0.48 -6.47 8.53
C ASN A 70 0.12 -5.19 7.75
N TRP A 71 -0.99 -4.55 8.14
CA TRP A 71 -1.51 -3.35 7.48
C TRP A 71 -0.51 -2.20 7.45
N LEU A 72 0.30 -2.03 8.50
CA LEU A 72 1.30 -0.97 8.58
C LEU A 72 2.44 -1.21 7.61
N LEU A 73 2.90 -2.46 7.48
CA LEU A 73 3.90 -2.82 6.48
C LEU A 73 3.40 -2.53 5.06
N ILE A 74 2.18 -2.97 4.74
CA ILE A 74 1.56 -2.70 3.43
C ILE A 74 1.52 -1.19 3.16
N TRP A 75 1.07 -0.42 4.16
CA TRP A 75 0.98 1.03 4.04
C TRP A 75 2.35 1.68 3.84
N VAL A 76 3.37 1.28 4.62
CA VAL A 76 4.75 1.77 4.47
C VAL A 76 5.24 1.51 3.05
N VAL A 77 5.08 0.30 2.55
CA VAL A 77 5.52 -0.04 1.19
C VAL A 77 4.77 0.82 0.16
N ALA A 78 3.44 0.88 0.23
CA ALA A 78 2.64 1.65 -0.70
C ALA A 78 2.98 3.15 -0.69
N TRP A 79 3.24 3.70 0.49
CA TRP A 79 3.59 5.11 0.66
C TRP A 79 5.04 5.41 0.25
N SER A 80 5.98 4.49 0.52
CA SER A 80 7.41 4.70 0.27
C SER A 80 7.84 4.46 -1.18
N VAL A 81 7.09 3.70 -1.99
CA VAL A 81 7.44 3.37 -3.39
C VAL A 81 7.77 4.59 -4.25
N LYS A 82 7.13 5.75 -4.01
CA LYS A 82 7.33 6.97 -4.80
C LYS A 82 8.09 8.08 -4.06
N ARG A 83 8.75 7.74 -2.95
CA ARG A 83 9.41 8.69 -2.03
C ARG A 83 10.83 8.28 -1.74
N THR A 84 11.63 9.24 -1.29
CA THR A 84 13.04 9.02 -1.00
C THR A 84 13.23 8.00 0.12
N VAL A 85 14.39 7.32 0.09
CA VAL A 85 14.83 6.35 1.12
C VAL A 85 14.65 6.91 2.53
N PHE A 86 15.09 8.15 2.76
CA PHE A 86 14.99 8.79 4.07
C PHE A 86 13.54 8.97 4.53
N ALA A 87 12.66 9.45 3.64
CA ALA A 87 11.25 9.60 3.95
C ALA A 87 10.59 8.25 4.26
N GLY A 88 10.92 7.22 3.48
CA GLY A 88 10.40 5.87 3.70
C GLY A 88 10.88 5.25 5.01
N ALA A 89 12.17 5.36 5.32
CA ALA A 89 12.74 4.90 6.58
C ALA A 89 12.08 5.59 7.79
N LEU A 90 11.96 6.92 7.73
CA LEU A 90 11.33 7.70 8.80
C LEU A 90 9.86 7.30 9.00
N ALA A 91 9.10 7.14 7.93
CA ALA A 91 7.71 6.67 8.01
C ALA A 91 7.61 5.27 8.63
N GLY A 92 8.50 4.35 8.22
CA GLY A 92 8.58 3.02 8.80
C GLY A 92 8.89 3.02 10.30
N ILE A 93 9.87 3.82 10.73
CA ILE A 93 10.22 3.95 12.15
C ILE A 93 9.04 4.51 12.95
N VAL A 94 8.41 5.59 12.48
CA VAL A 94 7.27 6.21 13.16
C VAL A 94 6.12 5.22 13.29
N LEU A 95 5.80 4.46 12.23
CA LEU A 95 4.73 3.47 12.28
C LEU A 95 5.07 2.27 13.16
N GLY A 96 6.33 1.84 13.21
CA GLY A 96 6.76 0.80 14.13
C GLY A 96 6.69 1.25 15.59
N LEU A 97 7.06 2.50 15.90
CA LEU A 97 6.87 3.05 17.24
C LEU A 97 5.39 3.18 17.63
N LEU A 98 4.53 3.53 16.68
CA LEU A 98 3.08 3.53 16.90
C LEU A 98 2.55 2.11 17.17
N GLN A 99 3.05 1.11 16.45
CA GLN A 99 2.71 -0.29 16.69
C GLN A 99 3.22 -0.79 18.05
N ASP A 100 4.45 -0.44 18.42
CA ASP A 100 5.06 -0.76 19.71
C ASP A 100 4.26 -0.16 20.87
N SER A 101 3.74 1.07 20.68
CA SER A 101 2.88 1.74 21.66
C SER A 101 1.54 1.03 21.89
N MET A 102 1.03 0.30 20.90
CA MET A 102 -0.21 -0.49 21.01
C MET A 102 0.03 -1.91 21.53
N THR A 103 1.24 -2.45 21.38
CA THR A 103 1.54 -3.86 21.62
C THR A 103 2.55 -4.04 22.74
N SER A 104 3.84 -4.16 22.40
CA SER A 104 4.96 -4.24 23.34
C SER A 104 6.12 -3.42 22.80
N PRO A 105 6.85 -2.69 23.66
CA PRO A 105 8.04 -1.94 23.26
C PRO A 105 9.27 -2.82 22.98
N SER A 106 9.25 -4.10 23.37
CA SER A 106 10.36 -5.03 23.14
C SER A 106 9.84 -6.41 22.73
N PRO A 107 10.26 -6.97 21.57
CA PRO A 107 11.13 -6.37 20.55
C PRO A 107 10.45 -5.25 19.77
N THR A 108 11.22 -4.37 19.13
CA THR A 108 10.69 -3.17 18.46
C THR A 108 10.38 -3.40 16.99
N HIS A 109 9.17 -3.00 16.58
CA HIS A 109 8.76 -2.97 15.18
C HIS A 109 9.34 -1.78 14.42
N ALA A 110 9.87 -0.78 15.13
CA ALA A 110 10.47 0.42 14.51
C ALA A 110 11.67 0.07 13.63
N ILE A 111 12.51 -0.89 14.06
CA ILE A 111 13.68 -1.33 13.30
C ILE A 111 13.25 -2.06 12.03
N SER A 112 12.34 -3.04 12.14
CA SER A 112 11.89 -3.84 11.00
C SER A 112 11.15 -2.98 9.96
N LEU A 113 10.17 -2.17 10.38
CA LEU A 113 9.43 -1.28 9.48
C LEU A 113 10.30 -0.15 8.92
N GLY A 114 11.25 0.36 9.69
CA GLY A 114 12.25 1.33 9.22
C GLY A 114 13.09 0.78 8.07
N ILE A 115 13.59 -0.45 8.20
CA ILE A 115 14.35 -1.12 7.13
C ILE A 115 13.46 -1.37 5.91
N VAL A 116 12.22 -1.84 6.10
CA VAL A 116 11.26 -2.02 5.00
C VAL A 116 11.03 -0.71 4.24
N GLY A 117 10.80 0.40 4.94
CA GLY A 117 10.60 1.71 4.34
C GLY A 117 11.83 2.21 3.57
N ALA A 118 13.03 1.98 4.12
CA ALA A 118 14.29 2.32 3.47
C ALA A 118 14.49 1.51 2.17
N LEU A 119 14.34 0.18 2.24
CA LEU A 119 14.46 -0.71 1.09
C LEU A 119 13.44 -0.36 0.00
N THR A 120 12.20 -0.06 0.39
CA THR A 120 11.18 0.36 -0.56
C THR A 120 11.55 1.67 -1.26
N GLY A 121 12.11 2.66 -0.54
CA GLY A 121 12.58 3.90 -1.16
C GLY A 121 13.81 3.70 -2.07
N LEU A 122 14.59 2.63 -1.89
CA LEU A 122 15.68 2.27 -2.81
C LEU A 122 15.12 1.70 -4.12
N LEU A 123 14.05 0.92 -4.03
CA LEU A 123 13.34 0.39 -5.20
C LEU A 123 12.80 1.51 -6.11
N GLN A 124 12.42 2.67 -5.57
CA GLN A 124 12.04 3.84 -6.37
C GLN A 124 13.12 4.24 -7.40
N LYS A 125 14.40 4.16 -7.03
CA LYS A 125 15.51 4.58 -7.90
C LYS A 125 15.72 3.60 -9.05
N GLN A 126 15.32 2.35 -8.87
CA GLN A 126 15.36 1.34 -9.91
C GLN A 126 14.08 1.46 -10.74
N ARG A 127 14.18 2.16 -11.88
CA ARG A 127 13.10 2.36 -12.88
C ARG A 127 12.59 1.05 -13.53
N PHE A 128 12.96 -0.11 -12.98
CA PHE A 128 12.67 -1.45 -13.47
C PHE A 128 11.40 -2.07 -12.87
N ILE A 129 10.72 -1.37 -11.97
CA ILE A 129 9.42 -1.83 -11.47
C ILE A 129 8.34 -1.29 -12.39
N GLU A 130 7.85 -2.16 -13.28
CA GLU A 130 6.51 -1.98 -13.84
C GLU A 130 5.57 -1.84 -12.63
N GLU A 131 4.90 -0.67 -12.51
CA GLU A 131 4.01 -0.29 -11.39
C GLU A 131 2.73 -1.15 -11.34
N ASP A 132 2.84 -2.42 -11.73
CA ASP A 132 1.77 -3.37 -11.80
C ASP A 132 1.42 -3.90 -10.41
N PHE A 133 0.14 -4.20 -10.25
CA PHE A 133 -0.42 -4.74 -9.03
C PHE A 133 0.32 -5.98 -8.52
N ILE A 134 0.84 -6.79 -9.45
CA ILE A 134 1.60 -8.01 -9.17
C ILE A 134 2.96 -7.66 -8.56
N SER A 135 3.70 -6.72 -9.15
CA SER A 135 5.01 -6.28 -8.65
C SER A 135 4.94 -5.83 -7.19
N ILE A 136 3.89 -5.08 -6.84
CA ILE A 136 3.70 -4.56 -5.48
C ILE A 136 3.38 -5.68 -4.51
N ALA A 137 2.53 -6.62 -4.89
CA ALA A 137 2.24 -7.79 -4.08
C ALA A 137 3.52 -8.60 -3.81
N VAL A 138 4.38 -8.80 -4.82
CA VAL A 138 5.67 -9.50 -4.66
C VAL A 138 6.62 -8.74 -3.75
N ILE A 139 6.73 -7.41 -3.90
CA ILE A 139 7.57 -6.57 -3.04
C ILE A 139 7.11 -6.67 -1.58
N VAL A 140 5.80 -6.55 -1.34
CA VAL A 140 5.22 -6.67 0.01
C VAL A 140 5.47 -8.06 0.59
N PHE A 141 5.35 -9.13 -0.22
CA PHE A 141 5.64 -10.48 0.23
C PHE A 141 7.09 -10.60 0.75
N VAL A 142 8.06 -10.19 -0.06
CA VAL A 142 9.50 -10.28 0.28
C VAL A 142 9.82 -9.42 1.50
N LEU A 143 9.31 -8.19 1.54
CA LEU A 143 9.56 -7.27 2.65
C LEU A 143 8.85 -7.70 3.93
N ALA A 144 7.70 -8.37 3.86
CA ALA A 144 7.04 -8.96 5.02
C ALA A 144 7.86 -10.10 5.61
N VAL A 145 8.35 -11.04 4.79
CA VAL A 145 9.26 -12.10 5.27
C VAL A 145 10.49 -11.49 5.92
N LEU A 146 11.08 -10.45 5.33
CA LEU A 146 12.25 -9.76 5.88
C LEU A 146 11.94 -9.06 7.22
N ALA A 147 10.81 -8.35 7.32
CA ALA A 147 10.41 -7.67 8.55
C ALA A 147 10.20 -8.65 9.70
N GLU A 148 9.52 -9.76 9.43
CA GLU A 148 9.31 -10.84 10.40
C GLU A 148 10.65 -11.50 10.76
N THR A 149 11.56 -11.69 9.80
CA THR A 149 12.92 -12.23 10.06
C THR A 149 13.67 -11.34 11.04
N ILE A 150 13.64 -10.03 10.84
CA ILE A 150 14.28 -9.05 11.73
C ILE A 150 13.64 -9.12 13.12
N PHE A 151 12.31 -9.21 13.20
CA PHE A 151 11.60 -9.31 14.48
C PHE A 151 11.94 -10.62 15.22
N GLY A 152 11.96 -11.75 14.52
CA GLY A 152 12.37 -13.05 15.05
C GLY A 152 13.84 -13.10 15.48
N LEU A 153 14.72 -12.38 14.77
CA LEU A 153 16.12 -12.21 15.17
C LEU A 153 16.22 -11.39 16.46
N GLN A 154 15.48 -10.29 16.58
CA GLN A 154 15.43 -9.53 17.83
C GLN A 154 14.93 -10.39 19.00
N LEU A 155 13.88 -11.20 18.78
CA LEU A 155 13.36 -12.15 19.77
C LEU A 155 14.43 -13.16 20.21
N THR A 156 15.23 -13.66 19.27
CA THR A 156 16.31 -14.63 19.57
C THR A 156 17.44 -13.99 20.36
N LEU A 157 17.80 -12.74 20.04
CA LEU A 157 18.85 -12.00 20.73
C LEU A 157 18.45 -11.57 22.15
N LEU A 158 17.16 -11.35 22.39
CA LEU A 158 16.60 -10.96 23.69
C LEU A 158 16.16 -12.17 24.53
N GLY A 159 15.96 -13.33 23.91
CA GLY A 159 15.48 -14.55 24.55
C GLY A 159 16.60 -15.49 25.01
N ASN A 160 16.31 -16.34 25.99
CA ASN A 160 17.23 -17.40 26.42
C ASN A 160 17.35 -18.52 25.36
N GLU A 161 18.58 -19.02 25.17
CA GLU A 161 18.97 -20.03 24.17
C GLU A 161 18.11 -21.31 24.14
N ARG A 162 17.51 -21.69 25.28
CA ARG A 162 16.73 -22.94 25.43
C ARG A 162 15.40 -22.95 24.67
N LYS A 163 14.96 -21.83 24.09
CA LYS A 163 13.67 -21.71 23.37
C LYS A 163 13.82 -21.37 21.88
N VAL A 164 15.04 -21.30 21.37
CA VAL A 164 15.32 -20.79 20.02
C VAL A 164 14.72 -21.67 18.92
N THR A 165 14.71 -22.99 19.10
CA THR A 165 14.11 -23.93 18.14
C THR A 165 12.60 -23.72 18.01
N ASP A 166 11.89 -23.58 19.13
CA ASP A 166 10.44 -23.39 19.14
C ASP A 166 10.05 -22.02 18.56
N ILE A 167 10.85 -20.99 18.86
CA ILE A 167 10.70 -19.65 18.29
C ILE A 167 10.80 -19.71 16.76
N TRP A 168 11.75 -20.47 16.22
CA TRP A 168 11.95 -20.57 14.77
C TRP A 168 10.90 -21.39 14.02
N THR A 169 10.38 -22.47 14.61
CA THR A 169 9.27 -23.21 14.00
C THR A 169 7.98 -22.37 13.99
N TYR A 170 7.67 -21.68 15.09
CA TYR A 170 6.53 -20.77 15.16
C TYR A 170 6.68 -19.60 14.18
N TYR A 171 7.88 -19.00 14.14
CA TYR A 171 8.23 -17.93 13.23
C TYR A 171 7.99 -18.28 11.76
N GLN A 172 8.41 -19.45 11.29
CA GLN A 172 8.23 -19.83 9.88
C GLN A 172 6.76 -19.78 9.47
N ARG A 173 5.86 -20.26 10.35
CA ARG A 173 4.42 -20.20 10.14
C ARG A 173 3.92 -18.75 10.13
N VAL A 174 4.41 -17.92 11.04
CA VAL A 174 4.04 -16.50 11.16
C VAL A 174 4.48 -15.69 9.95
N ALA A 175 5.76 -15.79 9.59
CA ALA A 175 6.34 -15.07 8.47
C ALA A 175 5.63 -15.40 7.16
N LEU A 176 5.37 -16.68 6.89
CA LEU A 176 4.70 -17.10 5.66
C LEU A 176 3.24 -16.65 5.65
N ALA A 177 2.48 -16.85 6.73
CA ALA A 177 1.08 -16.45 6.78
C ALA A 177 0.90 -14.92 6.66
N SER A 178 1.71 -14.16 7.41
CA SER A 178 1.76 -12.69 7.37
C SER A 178 2.14 -12.19 5.98
N ALA A 179 3.17 -12.78 5.36
CA ALA A 179 3.61 -12.37 4.03
C ALA A 179 2.58 -12.67 2.93
N ILE A 180 1.96 -13.85 2.94
CA ILE A 180 0.93 -14.23 1.97
C ILE A 180 -0.27 -13.28 2.09
N LEU A 181 -0.80 -13.09 3.29
CA LEU A 181 -1.95 -12.21 3.51
C LEU A 181 -1.63 -10.76 3.16
N SER A 182 -0.47 -10.25 3.61
CA SER A 182 -0.09 -8.87 3.35
C SER A 182 0.11 -8.62 1.86
N SER A 183 0.70 -9.58 1.14
CA SER A 183 0.86 -9.54 -0.31
C SER A 183 -0.48 -9.50 -1.04
N LEU A 184 -1.45 -10.34 -0.62
CA LEU A 184 -2.79 -10.39 -1.21
C LEU A 184 -3.57 -9.09 -1.00
N TRP A 185 -3.46 -8.48 0.19
CA TRP A 185 -4.13 -7.22 0.51
C TRP A 185 -3.38 -5.98 0.00
N ALA A 186 -2.13 -6.12 -0.44
CA ALA A 186 -1.31 -4.99 -0.90
C ALA A 186 -1.93 -4.20 -2.06
N PRO A 187 -2.44 -4.82 -3.14
CA PRO A 187 -3.07 -4.08 -4.23
C PRO A 187 -4.30 -3.28 -3.80
N VAL A 188 -5.07 -3.83 -2.85
CA VAL A 188 -6.30 -3.20 -2.31
C VAL A 188 -5.97 -1.90 -1.60
N VAL A 189 -4.87 -1.86 -0.85
CA VAL A 189 -4.39 -0.66 -0.16
C VAL A 189 -3.67 0.28 -1.12
N TYR A 190 -2.80 -0.26 -1.98
CA TYR A 190 -1.99 0.54 -2.90
C TYR A 190 -2.82 1.31 -3.92
N TYR A 191 -3.81 0.68 -4.56
CA TYR A 191 -4.57 1.31 -5.63
C TYR A 191 -5.25 2.65 -5.24
N PRO A 192 -6.05 2.73 -4.16
CA PRO A 192 -6.69 3.99 -3.78
C PRO A 192 -5.68 5.07 -3.37
N LEU A 193 -4.60 4.67 -2.68
CA LEU A 193 -3.52 5.58 -2.28
C LEU A 193 -2.77 6.14 -3.50
N ASN A 194 -2.43 5.28 -4.46
CA ASN A 194 -1.76 5.68 -5.70
C ASN A 194 -2.63 6.62 -6.54
N LEU A 195 -3.93 6.31 -6.67
CA LEU A 195 -4.89 7.17 -7.39
C LEU A 195 -4.98 8.55 -6.75
N TRP A 196 -4.99 8.63 -5.42
CA TRP A 196 -4.98 9.89 -4.69
C TRP A 196 -3.73 10.72 -4.99
N TRP A 197 -2.53 10.13 -4.86
CA TRP A 197 -1.29 10.86 -5.12
C TRP A 197 -1.10 11.27 -6.58
N GLN A 198 -1.52 10.43 -7.53
CA GLN A 198 -1.54 10.79 -8.96
C GLN A 198 -2.43 12.02 -9.20
N ARG A 199 -3.63 12.05 -8.60
CA ARG A 199 -4.52 13.21 -8.69
C ARG A 199 -3.89 14.46 -8.09
N MET A 200 -3.24 14.36 -6.92
CA MET A 200 -2.58 15.52 -6.31
C MET A 200 -1.44 16.07 -7.18
N LYS A 201 -0.62 15.19 -7.78
CA LYS A 201 0.44 15.61 -8.71
C LYS A 201 -0.11 16.30 -9.97
N LEU A 202 -1.21 15.80 -10.52
CA LEU A 202 -1.87 16.44 -11.68
C LEU A 202 -2.44 17.82 -11.36
N LEU A 203 -2.75 18.11 -10.10
CA LEU A 203 -3.24 19.43 -9.70
C LEU A 203 -2.09 20.42 -9.46
N GLU A 204 -0.88 19.94 -9.20
CA GLU A 204 0.33 20.77 -9.01
C GLU A 204 0.97 21.23 -10.34
N GLN A 205 0.62 20.59 -11.46
CA GLN A 205 1.02 20.98 -12.82
C GLN A 205 0.08 22.05 -13.39
#